data_AF-A0A6A6DKC9-F1
#
_entry.id   AF-A0A6A6DKC9-F1
#
_cell.length_a   1.000
_cell.length_b   1.000
_cell.length_c   1.000
_cell.angle_alpha   90.00
_cell.angle_beta   90.00
_cell.angle_gamma   90.00
#
_symmetry.space_group_name_H-M   'P 1'
#
loop_
_entity.id
_entity.type
_entity.pdbx_description
1 polymer ?
#
loop_
_entity_poly.entity_id
_entity_poly.type
_entity_poly.pdbx_seq_one_letter_code
_entity_poly.pdbx_strand_id
1 'polypeptide(L)' 'AMHQRTKTQSIHNKGRLSLAIFAIKKSQLQSVRQAATVYNVPEPTLRRRLAGTTFRRDCEANSKKLNKLEESV' A
#
# COMPACT_ATOMS: atom_id res chain seq x y z
N ALA A 1 1.30 5.72 25.32
CA ALA A 1 0.37 6.61 24.60
C ALA A 1 0.39 6.29 23.10
N MET A 2 -0.74 5.88 22.54
CA MET A 2 -0.86 5.56 21.11
C MET A 2 -1.03 6.88 20.33
N HIS A 3 0.03 7.38 19.69
CA HIS A 3 -0.05 8.55 18.82
C HIS A 3 -0.88 8.20 17.58
N GLN A 4 -2.17 8.55 17.60
CA GLN A 4 -3.03 8.41 16.43
C GLN A 4 -2.56 9.38 15.34
N ARG A 5 -2.07 8.84 14.23
CA ARG A 5 -1.70 9.66 13.06
C ARG A 5 -2.96 10.35 12.52
N THR A 6 -2.88 11.64 12.26
CA THR A 6 -3.98 12.40 11.68
C THR A 6 -4.28 11.89 10.26
N LYS A 7 -5.56 11.93 9.84
CA LYS A 7 -5.99 11.44 8.50
C LYS A 7 -5.13 12.01 7.37
N THR A 8 -4.78 13.29 7.44
CA THR A 8 -3.95 13.99 6.45
C THR A 8 -2.54 13.39 6.33
N GLN A 9 -1.88 13.10 7.45
CA GLN A 9 -0.58 12.43 7.46
C GLN A 9 -0.66 11.03 6.85
N SER A 10 -1.75 10.30 7.09
CA SER A 10 -1.96 8.99 6.48
C SER A 10 -2.14 9.04 4.96
N ILE A 11 -2.75 10.10 4.42
CA ILE A 11 -2.94 10.26 2.96
C ILE A 11 -1.62 10.57 2.28
N HIS A 12 -0.83 11.50 2.84
CA HIS A 12 0.48 11.88 2.29
C HIS A 12 1.45 10.70 2.28
N ASN A 13 1.43 9.88 3.33
CA ASN A 13 2.24 8.67 3.41
C ASN A 13 1.88 7.64 2.34
N LYS A 14 0.60 7.55 1.94
CA LYS A 14 0.15 6.64 0.87
C LYS A 14 0.66 7.08 -0.50
N GLY A 15 0.54 8.37 -0.82
CA GLY A 15 1.03 8.90 -2.10
C GLY A 15 2.54 8.66 -2.28
N ARG A 16 3.33 8.95 -1.24
CA ARG A 16 4.78 8.70 -1.24
C ARG A 16 5.11 7.22 -1.38
N LEU A 17 4.37 6.34 -0.71
CA LEU A 17 4.57 4.89 -0.80
C LEU A 17 4.29 4.37 -2.22
N SER A 18 3.22 4.83 -2.86
CA SER A 18 2.89 4.47 -4.25
C SER A 18 3.98 4.95 -5.22
N LEU A 19 4.50 6.16 -5.02
CA LEU A 19 5.57 6.71 -5.85
C LEU A 19 6.89 5.93 -5.67
N ALA A 20 7.23 5.54 -4.44
CA ALA A 20 8.39 4.70 -4.16
C ALA A 20 8.31 3.33 -4.82
N ILE A 21 7.14 2.68 -4.81
CA ILE A 21 6.92 1.40 -5.50
C ILE A 21 7.06 1.57 -7.02
N PHE A 22 6.49 2.65 -7.57
CA PHE A 22 6.59 2.93 -8.99
C PHE A 22 8.04 3.13 -9.43
N ALA A 23 8.84 3.89 -8.68
CA ALA A 23 10.26 4.10 -8.96
C ALA A 23 11.06 2.79 -8.95
N ILE A 24 10.79 1.89 -7.99
CA ILE A 24 11.41 0.56 -7.94
C ILE A 24 10.99 -0.29 -9.15
N LYS A 25 9.69 -0.31 -9.48
CA LYS A 25 9.17 -1.06 -10.64
C LYS A 25 9.69 -0.55 -11.97
N LYS A 26 9.98 0.75 -12.07
CA LYS A 26 10.60 1.38 -13.24
C LYS A 26 12.13 1.24 -13.26
N SER A 27 12.71 0.48 -12.33
CA SER A 27 14.15 0.30 -12.17
C SER A 27 14.94 1.61 -12.00
N GLN A 28 14.26 2.70 -11.59
CA GLN A 28 14.91 3.98 -11.29
C GLN A 28 15.71 3.92 -10.00
N LEU A 29 15.27 3.07 -9.06
CA LEU A 29 15.94 2.81 -7.81
C LEU A 29 16.10 1.29 -7.64
N GLN A 30 17.35 0.85 -7.54
CA GLN A 30 17.68 -0.58 -7.42
C GLN A 30 17.45 -1.13 -5.99
N SER A 31 17.36 -0.24 -5.00
CA SER A 31 17.25 -0.61 -3.59
C SER A 31 15.98 -0.06 -2.95
N VAL A 32 15.30 -0.94 -2.20
CA VAL A 32 14.16 -0.58 -1.35
C VAL A 32 14.57 0.44 -0.29
N ARG A 33 15.80 0.33 0.23
CA ARG A 33 16.33 1.26 1.23
C ARG A 33 16.52 2.66 0.65
N GLN A 34 17.02 2.74 -0.58
CA GLN A 34 17.21 4.02 -1.27
C GLN A 34 15.87 4.70 -1.55
N ALA A 35 14.87 3.94 -2.03
CA ALA A 35 13.52 4.45 -2.23
C ALA A 35 12.85 4.89 -0.92
N ALA A 36 13.06 4.17 0.18
CA ALA A 36 12.55 4.56 1.49
C ALA A 36 13.10 5.93 1.93
N THR A 37 14.40 6.16 1.73
CA THR A 37 15.05 7.44 2.04
C THR A 37 14.58 8.56 1.13
N VAL A 38 14.58 8.36 -0.19
CA VAL A 38 14.19 9.38 -1.19
C VAL A 38 12.75 9.86 -0.98
N TYR A 39 11.84 8.93 -0.73
CA TYR A 39 10.42 9.23 -0.57
C TYR A 39 10.00 9.44 0.89
N ASN A 40 10.95 9.43 1.83
CA ASN A 40 10.71 9.58 3.28
C ASN A 40 9.57 8.69 3.79
N VAL A 41 9.65 7.39 3.47
CA VAL A 41 8.69 6.36 3.91
C VAL A 41 9.42 5.28 4.72
N PRO A 42 8.76 4.65 5.72
CA PRO A 42 9.38 3.56 6.46
C PRO A 42 9.69 2.36 5.56
N GLU A 43 10.96 1.93 5.53
CA GLU A 43 11.41 0.76 4.77
C GLU A 43 10.58 -0.52 5.05
N PRO A 44 10.22 -0.86 6.31
CA PRO A 44 9.43 -2.07 6.58
C PRO A 44 8.06 -2.02 5.91
N THR A 45 7.47 -0.82 5.84
CA THR A 45 6.18 -0.60 5.17
C THR A 45 6.32 -0.78 3.67
N LEU A 46 7.39 -0.26 3.08
CA LEU A 46 7.68 -0.37 1.65
C LEU A 46 7.96 -1.83 1.23
N ARG A 47 8.78 -2.57 1.99
CA ARG A 47 9.04 -4.00 1.76
C ARG A 47 7.76 -4.83 1.80
N ARG A 48 6.93 -4.65 2.83
CA ARG A 48 5.65 -5.35 2.97
C ARG A 48 4.72 -5.07 1.77
N ARG A 49 4.77 -3.84 1.26
CA ARG A 49 4.00 -3.42 0.09
C ARG A 49 4.47 -4.07 -1.21
N LEU A 50 5.77 -4.19 -1.40
CA LEU A 50 6.37 -4.88 -2.55
C LEU A 50 6.09 -6.39 -2.53
N ALA A 51 6.03 -6.99 -1.34
CA ALA A 51 5.66 -8.40 -1.15
C ALA A 51 4.17 -8.70 -1.42
N GLY A 52 3.40 -7.74 -1.94
CA GLY A 52 1.99 -7.93 -2.31
C GLY A 52 0.98 -7.65 -1.19
N THR A 53 1.41 -7.12 -0.04
CA THR A 53 0.45 -6.75 1.01
C THR A 53 -0.27 -5.46 0.62
N THR A 54 -1.50 -5.59 0.10
CA THR A 54 -2.39 -4.48 -0.25
C THR A 54 -3.03 -3.86 0.99
N PHE A 55 -3.62 -2.66 0.85
CA PHE A 55 -4.08 -1.90 2.01
C PHE A 55 -5.47 -2.44 2.30
N ARG A 56 -5.86 -2.55 3.58
CA ARG A 56 -7.16 -3.14 3.92
C ARG A 56 -8.36 -2.54 3.19
N ARG A 57 -8.29 -1.26 2.78
CA ARG A 57 -9.34 -0.60 1.97
C ARG A 57 -9.41 -1.10 0.53
N ASP A 58 -8.27 -1.51 -0.03
CA ASP A 58 -8.16 -2.02 -1.39
C ASP A 58 -8.30 -3.56 -1.44
N CYS A 59 -8.14 -4.24 -0.29
CA CYS A 59 -8.44 -5.65 -0.15
C CYS A 59 -9.96 -5.85 -0.07
N GLU A 60 -10.46 -6.84 -0.81
CA GLU A 60 -11.81 -7.36 -0.56
C GLU A 60 -11.90 -7.89 0.89
N ALA A 61 -13.03 -7.65 1.54
CA ALA A 61 -13.26 -8.18 2.88
C ALA A 61 -13.44 -9.70 2.79
N ASN A 62 -12.70 -10.44 3.62
CA ASN A 62 -12.75 -11.91 3.66
C ASN A 62 -14.16 -12.50 3.91
N SER A 63 -15.10 -11.68 4.40
CA SER A 63 -16.48 -12.09 4.73
C SER A 63 -17.53 -11.55 3.76
N LYS A 64 -17.14 -11.13 2.55
CA LYS A 64 -18.12 -10.70 1.54
C LYS A 64 -18.88 -11.94 1.03
N LYS A 65 -20.16 -12.06 1.39
CA LYS A 65 -21.08 -13.03 0.79
C LYS A 65 -21.38 -12.59 -0.65
N LEU A 66 -20.54 -12.99 -1.60
CA LEU A 66 -20.88 -12.97 -3.02
C LEU A 66 -21.73 -14.20 -3.30
N ASN A 67 -23.03 -14.13 -3.02
CA ASN A 67 -23.94 -15.11 -3.60
C ASN A 67 -23.97 -14.84 -5.11
N LYS A 68 -23.77 -15.87 -5.93
CA LYS A 68 -23.94 -15.78 -7.38
C LYS A 68 -25.36 -15.27 -7.66
N LEU A 69 -25.51 -14.27 -8.51
CA LEU A 69 -26.83 -13.81 -8.95
C LEU A 69 -27.55 -14.99 -9.59
N GLU A 70 -28.79 -15.27 -9.14
CA GLU A 70 -29.66 -16.33 -9.68
C GLU A 70 -30.24 -15.97 -11.06
N GLU A 71 -29.75 -14.90 -11.68
CA GLU A 71 -30.13 -14.40 -13.00
C GLU A 71 -29.37 -15.17 -14.09
N SER A 72 -29.54 -16.50 -14.07
CA SER A 72 -29.22 -17.40 -15.18
C SER A 72 -30.41 -18.34 -15.34
N VAL A 73 -31.53 -17.77 -15.79
CA VAL A 73 -32.72 -18.47 -16.29
C VAL A 73 -33.10 -17.85 -17.62
#